data_AF-A0A950LQI7-F1
#
_entry.id   AF-A0A950LQI7-F1
#
_cell.length_a   1.000
_cell.length_b   1.000
_cell.length_c   1.000
_cell.angle_alpha   90.00
_cell.angle_beta   90.00
_cell.angle_gamma   90.00
#
_symmetry.space_group_name_H-M   'P 1'
#
loop_
_entity.id
_entity.type
_entity.pdbx_description
1 polymer ?
#
loop_
_entity_poly.entity_id
_entity_poly.type
_entity_poly.pdbx_seq_one_letter_code
_entity_poly.pdbx_strand_id
1 'polypeptide(L)'
;MKRSSLITFISSQGVLIALAALILFGWLRYDHFLGLFNISTVLRYNSMFALVALGMCFVIMTGGIDLSVGSVAALGSVVSALLSSYGTESSWGWLIGTAGGVGAGLIIGIINGIVI
;
A
#
# COMPACT_ATOMS: atom_id res chain seq x y z
N MET A 1 35.74 16.42 -17.33
CA MET A 1 34.70 16.93 -16.41
C MET A 1 33.31 16.29 -16.64
N LYS A 2 33.19 14.95 -16.79
CA LYS A 2 31.88 14.24 -16.97
C LYS A 2 31.60 13.13 -15.95
N ARG A 3 32.55 12.79 -15.07
CA ARG A 3 32.41 11.67 -14.11
C ARG A 3 31.50 11.97 -12.90
N SER A 4 31.25 13.24 -12.53
CA SER A 4 30.40 13.55 -11.37
C SER A 4 28.90 13.37 -11.65
N SER A 5 28.44 13.64 -12.87
CA SER A 5 27.01 13.58 -13.22
C SER A 5 26.43 12.15 -13.11
N LEU A 6 27.18 11.13 -13.53
CA LEU A 6 26.73 9.74 -13.41
C LEU A 6 26.65 9.26 -11.96
N ILE A 7 27.63 9.63 -11.12
CA ILE A 7 27.65 9.21 -9.72
C ILE A 7 26.52 9.88 -8.93
N THR A 8 26.26 11.16 -9.17
CA THR A 8 25.13 11.88 -8.55
C THR A 8 23.77 11.35 -9.03
N PHE A 9 23.64 10.99 -10.31
CA PHE A 9 22.41 10.39 -10.84
C PHE A 9 22.15 8.98 -10.28
N ILE A 10 23.20 8.18 -10.12
CA ILE A 10 23.11 6.86 -9.49
C ILE A 10 22.75 7.03 -8.00
N SER A 11 23.35 7.98 -7.28
CA SER A 11 23.02 8.21 -5.87
C SER A 11 21.59 8.72 -5.66
N SER A 12 21.01 9.46 -6.62
CA SER A 12 19.63 9.91 -6.54
C SER A 12 18.61 8.78 -6.75
N GLN A 13 19.00 7.65 -7.32
CA GLN A 13 18.13 6.50 -7.61
C GLN A 13 18.37 5.30 -6.68
N GLY A 14 18.94 5.53 -5.50
CA GLY A 14 19.33 4.47 -4.56
C GLY A 14 18.24 3.45 -4.28
N VAL A 15 16.98 3.89 -4.13
CA VAL A 15 15.83 2.99 -3.89
C VAL A 15 15.55 2.07 -5.08
N LEU A 16 15.56 2.59 -6.30
CA LEU A 16 15.34 1.79 -7.52
C LEU A 16 16.49 0.79 -7.74
N ILE A 17 17.72 1.21 -7.46
CA ILE A 17 18.90 0.35 -7.55
C ILE A 17 18.83 -0.77 -6.51
N ALA A 18 18.48 -0.44 -5.27
CA ALA A 18 18.30 -1.42 -4.21
C ALA A 18 17.18 -2.42 -4.56
N LEU A 19 16.06 -1.95 -5.11
CA LEU A 19 14.97 -2.80 -5.58
C LEU A 19 15.44 -3.75 -6.69
N ALA A 20 16.14 -3.24 -7.70
CA ALA A 20 16.68 -4.06 -8.79
C ALA A 20 17.66 -5.12 -8.27
N ALA A 21 18.54 -4.74 -7.33
CA ALA A 21 19.47 -5.67 -6.69
C ALA A 21 18.75 -6.76 -5.89
N LEU A 22 17.70 -6.42 -5.13
CA LEU A 22 16.89 -7.38 -4.39
C LEU A 22 16.13 -8.34 -5.33
N ILE A 23 15.58 -7.83 -6.44
CA ILE A 23 14.92 -8.66 -7.45
C ILE A 23 15.92 -9.62 -8.10
N LEU A 24 17.10 -9.14 -8.47
CA LEU A 24 18.17 -9.97 -9.04
C LEU A 24 18.63 -11.04 -8.07
N PHE A 25 18.87 -10.67 -6.81
CA PHE A 25 19.24 -11.60 -5.76
C PHE A 25 18.16 -12.67 -5.55
N GLY A 26 16.90 -12.26 -5.45
CA GLY A 26 15.78 -13.17 -5.28
C GLY A 26 15.64 -14.15 -6.44
N TRP A 27 15.78 -13.66 -7.67
CA TRP A 27 15.73 -14.49 -8.89
C TRP A 27 16.85 -15.53 -8.94
N LEU A 28 18.07 -15.15 -8.54
CA LEU A 28 19.22 -16.07 -8.53
C LEU A 28 19.18 -17.06 -7.36
N ARG A 29 18.55 -16.69 -6.23
CA ARG A 29 18.58 -17.49 -4.99
C ARG A 29 17.41 -18.45 -4.84
N TYR A 30 16.23 -18.10 -5.34
CA TYR A 30 14.99 -18.85 -5.09
C TYR A 30 14.31 -19.26 -6.39
N ASP A 31 13.97 -20.55 -6.49
CA ASP A 31 13.16 -21.07 -7.58
C ASP A 31 11.77 -20.41 -7.57
N HIS A 32 11.23 -20.13 -8.77
CA HIS A 32 9.95 -19.46 -8.97
C HIS A 32 9.82 -18.06 -8.31
N PHE A 33 10.91 -17.39 -7.95
CA PHE A 33 10.87 -16.02 -7.41
C PHE A 33 10.13 -15.04 -8.33
N LEU A 34 10.36 -15.14 -9.64
CA LEU A 34 9.63 -14.35 -10.66
C LEU A 34 8.34 -15.04 -11.15
N GLY A 35 7.86 -16.04 -10.43
CA GLY A 35 6.60 -16.72 -10.74
C GLY A 35 5.40 -15.81 -10.50
N LEU A 36 4.31 -16.06 -11.25
CA LEU A 36 3.05 -15.32 -11.16
C LEU A 36 2.51 -15.24 -9.72
N PHE A 37 2.65 -16.31 -8.93
CA PHE A 37 2.22 -16.34 -7.53
C PHE A 37 2.96 -15.33 -6.66
N ASN A 38 4.30 -15.29 -6.73
CA ASN A 38 5.10 -14.37 -5.93
C ASN A 38 4.89 -12.92 -6.41
N ILE A 39 4.94 -12.68 -7.72
CA ILE A 39 4.71 -11.35 -8.29
C ILE A 39 3.33 -10.81 -7.88
N SER A 40 2.27 -11.61 -8.06
CA SER A 40 0.91 -11.17 -7.71
C SER A 40 0.73 -10.96 -6.21
N THR A 41 1.36 -11.77 -5.37
CA THR A 41 1.34 -11.59 -3.91
C THR A 41 2.02 -10.29 -3.49
N VAL A 42 3.22 -10.02 -4.02
CA VAL A 42 3.96 -8.78 -3.76
C VAL A 42 3.14 -7.57 -4.22
N LEU A 43 2.59 -7.61 -5.45
CA LEU A 43 1.78 -6.51 -5.97
C LEU A 43 0.49 -6.29 -5.18
N ARG A 44 -0.19 -7.37 -4.74
CA ARG A 44 -1.39 -7.28 -3.90
C ARG A 44 -1.11 -6.72 -2.51
N TYR A 45 0.03 -7.06 -1.91
CA TYR A 45 0.41 -6.50 -0.61
C TYR A 45 0.78 -5.01 -0.73
N ASN A 46 1.49 -4.64 -1.80
CA ASN A 46 1.91 -3.26 -2.04
C ASN A 46 0.79 -2.35 -2.55
N SER A 47 -0.30 -2.88 -3.12
CA SER A 47 -1.42 -2.07 -3.61
C SER A 47 -2.05 -1.21 -2.50
N MET A 48 -2.12 -1.74 -1.27
CA MET A 48 -2.59 -1.00 -0.10
C MET A 48 -1.72 0.25 0.14
N PHE A 49 -0.40 0.09 0.17
CA PHE A 49 0.53 1.22 0.35
C PHE A 49 0.48 2.21 -0.82
N ALA A 50 0.31 1.73 -2.05
CA ALA A 50 0.17 2.58 -3.22
C ALA A 50 -1.10 3.46 -3.15
N LEU A 51 -2.24 2.89 -2.76
CA LEU A 51 -3.49 3.63 -2.57
C LEU A 51 -3.38 4.68 -1.46
N VAL A 52 -2.74 4.31 -0.33
CA VAL A 52 -2.46 5.24 0.77
C VAL A 52 -1.54 6.38 0.30
N ALA A 53 -0.46 6.07 -0.41
CA ALA A 53 0.48 7.06 -0.93
C ALA A 53 -0.17 8.03 -1.92
N LEU A 54 -1.09 7.54 -2.77
CA LEU A 54 -1.89 8.37 -3.66
C LEU A 54 -2.76 9.36 -2.88
N GLY A 55 -3.45 8.92 -1.82
CA GLY A 55 -4.22 9.80 -0.95
C GLY A 55 -3.35 10.85 -0.26
N MET A 56 -2.22 10.42 0.31
CA MET A 56 -1.26 11.30 0.98
C MET A 56 -0.64 12.35 0.05
N CYS A 57 -0.50 12.05 -1.24
CA CYS A 57 -0.04 13.01 -2.24
C CYS A 57 -0.95 14.25 -2.25
N PHE A 58 -2.27 14.08 -2.23
CA PHE A 58 -3.22 15.20 -2.23
C PHE A 58 -3.11 16.06 -0.98
N VAL A 59 -2.97 15.43 0.19
CA VAL A 59 -2.77 16.14 1.47
C VAL A 59 -1.48 16.96 1.46
N ILE A 60 -0.38 16.38 0.98
CA ILE A 60 0.91 17.08 0.94
C ILE A 60 0.83 18.26 -0.03
N MET A 61 0.14 18.10 -1.17
CA MET A 61 -0.07 19.19 -2.12
C MET A 61 -0.88 20.36 -1.55
N THR A 62 -1.78 20.12 -0.58
CA THR A 62 -2.51 21.19 0.12
C THR A 62 -1.72 21.81 1.28
N GLY A 63 -0.48 21.35 1.54
CA GLY A 63 0.38 21.83 2.61
C GLY A 63 0.12 21.19 3.98
N GLY A 64 -0.70 20.14 4.02
CA GLY A 64 -0.99 19.37 5.23
C GLY A 64 0.00 18.23 5.49
N ILE A 65 -0.05 17.67 6.69
CA ILE A 65 0.64 16.43 7.08
C ILE A 65 -0.41 15.52 7.73
N ASP A 66 -1.00 14.62 6.94
CA ASP A 66 -2.03 13.71 7.45
C ASP A 66 -1.42 12.46 8.09
N LEU A 67 -1.33 12.47 9.42
CA LEU A 67 -0.89 11.31 10.20
C LEU A 67 -2.02 10.28 10.44
N SER A 68 -3.27 10.63 10.12
CA SER A 68 -4.45 9.80 10.37
C SER A 68 -4.59 8.63 9.41
N VAL A 69 -3.94 8.66 8.24
CA VAL A 69 -4.10 7.63 7.21
C VAL A 69 -3.79 6.21 7.72
N GLY A 70 -2.82 6.09 8.64
CA GLY A 70 -2.47 4.82 9.28
C GLY A 70 -3.56 4.30 10.21
N SER A 71 -4.18 5.19 11.01
CA SER A 71 -5.26 4.80 11.93
C SER A 71 -6.56 4.50 11.18
N VAL A 72 -6.85 5.22 10.08
CA VAL A 72 -7.99 4.92 9.19
C VAL A 72 -7.84 3.55 8.53
N ALA A 73 -6.65 3.24 8.01
CA ALA A 73 -6.36 1.93 7.43
C ALA A 73 -6.48 0.79 8.47
N ALA A 74 -5.99 1.01 9.70
CA ALA A 74 -6.12 0.05 10.79
C ALA A 74 -7.60 -0.16 11.18
N LEU A 75 -8.38 0.92 11.32
CA LEU A 75 -9.82 0.84 11.60
C LEU A 75 -10.55 0.04 10.52
N GLY A 76 -10.33 0.36 9.24
CA GLY A 76 -10.95 -0.35 8.12
C GLY A 76 -10.62 -1.85 8.13
N SER A 77 -9.38 -2.20 8.50
CA SER A 77 -8.93 -3.59 8.63
C SER A 77 -9.66 -4.33 9.76
N VAL A 78 -9.79 -3.71 10.93
CA VAL A 78 -10.51 -4.28 12.09
C VAL A 78 -12.00 -4.42 11.78
N VAL A 79 -12.63 -3.41 11.20
CA VAL A 79 -14.05 -3.44 10.80
C VAL A 79 -14.27 -4.53 9.75
N SER A 80 -13.40 -4.64 8.75
CA SER A 80 -13.49 -5.68 7.73
C SER A 80 -13.36 -7.08 8.33
N ALA A 81 -12.42 -7.29 9.26
CA ALA A 81 -12.25 -8.57 9.94
C ALA A 81 -13.47 -8.94 10.78
N LEU A 82 -13.97 -8.01 11.59
CA LEU A 82 -15.16 -8.21 12.42
C LEU A 82 -16.39 -8.53 11.56
N LEU A 83 -16.64 -7.74 10.51
CA LEU A 83 -17.81 -7.91 9.65
C LEU A 83 -17.74 -9.14 8.77
N SER A 84 -16.53 -9.62 8.42
CA SER A 84 -16.37 -10.87 7.67
C SER A 84 -16.87 -12.10 8.43
N SER A 85 -16.87 -12.06 9.77
CA SER A 85 -17.32 -13.15 10.62
C SER A 85 -18.84 -13.35 10.61
N TYR A 86 -19.62 -12.30 10.37
CA TYR A 86 -21.09 -12.35 10.31
C TYR A 86 -21.61 -13.02 9.03
N GLY A 87 -20.74 -13.20 8.03
CA GLY A 87 -21.05 -13.95 6.83
C GLY A 87 -20.48 -15.37 6.85
N THR A 88 -20.04 -15.92 7.97
CA THR A 88 -19.37 -17.25 7.99
C THR A 88 -20.28 -18.41 7.56
N GLU A 89 -21.60 -18.28 7.69
CA GLU A 89 -22.57 -19.26 7.18
C GLU A 89 -22.91 -19.07 5.69
N SER A 90 -22.38 -18.02 5.06
CA SER A 90 -22.76 -17.57 3.72
C SER A 90 -21.49 -17.33 2.89
N SER A 91 -21.42 -17.75 1.62
CA SER A 91 -20.22 -17.53 0.78
C SER A 91 -19.86 -16.04 0.54
N TRP A 92 -20.56 -15.11 1.19
CA TRP A 92 -20.49 -13.66 1.04
C TRP A 92 -19.76 -12.93 2.18
N GLY A 93 -19.20 -13.63 3.18
CA GLY A 93 -18.49 -12.99 4.30
C GLY A 93 -17.35 -12.04 3.88
N TRP A 94 -16.60 -12.40 2.83
CA TRP A 94 -15.56 -11.53 2.26
C TRP A 94 -16.13 -10.22 1.71
N LEU A 95 -17.33 -10.25 1.12
CA LEU A 95 -17.98 -9.08 0.53
C LEU A 95 -18.50 -8.14 1.62
N ILE A 96 -19.12 -8.71 2.67
CA ILE A 96 -19.61 -7.95 3.83
C ILE A 96 -18.46 -7.29 4.58
N GLY A 97 -17.38 -8.04 4.83
CA GLY A 97 -16.16 -7.49 5.44
C GLY A 97 -15.59 -6.34 4.61
N THR A 98 -15.40 -6.54 3.31
CA THR A 98 -14.86 -5.52 2.41
C THR A 98 -15.74 -4.27 2.37
N ALA A 99 -17.05 -4.43 2.20
CA ALA A 99 -18.00 -3.32 2.17
C ALA A 99 -18.00 -2.54 3.50
N GLY A 100 -17.94 -3.24 4.62
CA GLY A 100 -17.86 -2.65 5.95
C GLY A 100 -16.58 -1.86 6.18
N GLY A 101 -15.42 -2.43 5.84
CA GLY A 101 -14.12 -1.76 5.95
C GLY A 101 -14.03 -0.52 5.06
N VAL A 102 -14.49 -0.62 3.82
CA VAL A 102 -14.57 0.52 2.89
C VAL A 102 -15.52 1.60 3.42
N GLY A 103 -16.69 1.21 3.94
CA GLY A 103 -17.65 2.14 4.52
C GLY A 103 -17.09 2.90 5.72
N ALA A 104 -16.48 2.20 6.67
CA ALA A 104 -15.84 2.84 7.83
C ALA A 104 -14.69 3.76 7.42
N GLY A 105 -13.82 3.32 6.50
CA GLY A 105 -12.73 4.12 5.97
C GLY A 105 -13.21 5.37 5.25
N LEU A 106 -14.28 5.28 4.46
CA LEU A 106 -14.89 6.40 3.76
C LEU A 106 -15.44 7.44 4.75
N ILE A 107 -16.20 7.00 5.76
CA ILE A 107 -16.81 7.90 6.75
C ILE A 107 -15.73 8.67 7.50
N ILE A 108 -14.72 7.98 8.04
CA ILE A 108 -13.64 8.64 8.78
C ILE A 108 -12.75 9.46 7.85
N GLY A 109 -12.48 9.00 6.64
CA GLY A 109 -11.71 9.74 5.64
C GLY A 109 -12.37 11.08 5.27
N ILE A 110 -13.69 11.11 5.10
CA ILE A 110 -14.44 12.36 4.88
C ILE A 110 -14.29 13.30 6.08
N ILE A 111 -14.43 12.78 7.30
CA ILE A 111 -14.27 13.59 8.52
C ILE A 111 -12.86 14.20 8.58
N ASN A 112 -11.82 13.40 8.34
CA ASN A 112 -10.44 13.87 8.38
C ASN A 112 -10.18 14.91 7.28
N GLY A 113 -10.71 14.72 6.08
CA GLY A 113 -10.58 15.69 4.98
C GLY A 113 -11.33 17.00 5.18
N ILE A 114 -12.28 17.08 6.12
CA ILE A 114 -12.93 18.34 6.53
C ILE A 114 -12.10 19.06 7.60
N VAL A 115 -11.40 18.31 8.45
CA VAL A 115 -10.65 18.84 9.61
C VAL A 115 -9.25 19.33 9.22
N ILE A 116 -8.62 18.68 8.24
CA ILE A 116 -7.28 18.99 7.72
C ILE A 116 -7.37 20.03 6.60
#